data_AF-A0A3M1AUW4-F1
#
_entry.id   AF-A0A3M1AUW4-F1
#
_cell.length_a   1.000
_cell.length_b   1.000
_cell.length_c   1.000
_cell.angle_alpha   90.00
_cell.angle_beta   90.00
_cell.angle_gamma   90.00
#
_symmetry.space_group_name_H-M   'P 1'
#
loop_
_entity.id
_entity.type
_entity.pdbx_description
1 polymer ?
#
loop_
_entity_poly.entity_id
_entity_poly.type
_entity_poly.pdbx_seq_one_letter_code
_entity_poly.pdbx_strand_id
1 'polypeptide(L)' 'MKWLDLIRWAMLGLGLLACGVFTGPGRGQSQDTYDILIRKGQIIDGTGRPGYRADVAIRAGKIAKIGAIDESAATRVI' A
#
# COMPACT_ATOMS: atom_id res chain seq x y z
N MET A 1 59.26 16.64 -10.11
CA MET A 1 58.55 16.88 -8.84
C MET A 1 57.55 15.73 -8.59
N LYS A 2 57.98 14.61 -7.98
CA LYS A 2 57.16 13.40 -7.77
C LYS A 2 56.52 13.30 -6.38
N TRP A 3 56.70 14.32 -5.53
CA TRP A 3 56.16 14.35 -4.17
C TRP A 3 54.72 14.87 -4.09
N LEU A 4 54.27 15.66 -5.07
CA LEU A 4 52.87 16.10 -5.13
C LEU A 4 51.93 15.00 -5.65
N ASP A 5 52.43 13.99 -6.35
CA ASP A 5 51.62 12.85 -6.80
C ASP A 5 51.32 11.88 -5.65
N LEU A 6 52.22 11.76 -4.67
CA LEU A 6 52.02 10.92 -3.48
C LEU A 6 50.83 11.42 -2.62
N ILE A 7 50.63 12.74 -2.57
CA ILE A 7 49.50 13.40 -1.89
C ILE A 7 48.19 13.20 -2.70
N ARG A 8 48.27 13.16 -4.03
CA ARG A 8 47.09 12.93 -4.89
C ARG A 8 46.56 11.49 -4.79
N TRP A 9 47.43 10.50 -4.57
CA TRP A 9 47.02 9.10 -4.34
C TRP A 9 46.48 8.88 -2.92
N ALA A 10 46.95 9.63 -1.92
CA ALA A 10 46.38 9.61 -0.57
C ALA A 10 44.96 10.22 -0.49
N MET A 11 44.55 11.03 -1.46
CA MET A 11 43.18 11.58 -1.55
C MET A 11 42.22 10.74 -2.42
N LEU A 12 42.71 9.71 -3.11
CA LEU A 12 41.90 8.87 -4.00
C LEU A 12 41.41 7.56 -3.36
N GLY A 13 41.74 7.30 -2.10
CA GLY A 13 41.24 6.13 -1.38
C GLY A 13 40.95 6.46 0.08
N LEU A 14 39.69 6.83 0.37
CA LEU A 14 38.91 6.42 1.55
C LEU A 14 37.76 7.41 1.81
N GLY A 15 36.55 7.08 1.36
CA GLY A 15 35.35 7.87 1.66
C GLY A 15 34.06 7.35 1.01
N LEU A 16 33.97 6.05 0.78
CA LEU A 16 32.75 5.37 0.33
C LEU A 16 31.90 5.07 1.57
N LEU A 17 31.14 6.05 2.10
CA LEU A 17 30.11 5.81 3.13
C LEU A 17 29.27 7.04 3.47
N ALA A 18 28.42 7.45 2.54
CA ALA A 18 27.13 8.05 2.87
C ALA A 18 26.21 7.93 1.66
N CYS A 19 26.03 6.70 1.17
CA CYS A 19 24.74 6.33 0.61
C CYS A 19 23.77 6.48 1.79
N GLY A 20 23.23 7.69 1.98
CA GLY A 20 22.17 7.95 2.92
C GLY A 20 21.00 7.10 2.48
N VAL A 21 20.96 5.88 2.99
CA VAL A 21 19.84 4.97 2.83
C VAL A 21 18.65 5.74 3.36
N PHE A 22 17.81 6.17 2.44
CA PHE A 22 16.52 6.76 2.73
C PHE A 22 15.63 5.61 3.23
N THR A 23 15.90 5.10 4.44
CA THR A 23 14.97 4.22 5.15
C THR A 23 13.83 5.08 5.68
N GLY A 24 12.98 5.56 4.77
CA GLY A 24 11.61 5.86 5.17
C GLY A 24 10.99 4.55 5.63
N PRO A 25 10.25 4.52 6.76
CA PRO A 25 9.48 3.33 7.08
C PRO A 25 8.54 3.12 5.89
N GLY A 26 8.78 2.05 5.12
CA GLY A 26 7.79 1.54 4.20
C GLY A 26 6.59 1.24 5.08
N ARG A 27 5.60 2.14 5.10
CA ARG A 27 4.29 1.84 5.66
C ARG A 27 3.93 0.52 5.01
N GLY A 28 3.91 -0.54 5.79
CA GLY A 28 3.44 -1.84 5.32
C GLY A 28 2.11 -1.53 4.68
N GLN A 29 2.05 -1.57 3.35
CA GLN A 29 0.79 -1.46 2.66
C GLN A 29 0.05 -2.68 3.17
N SER A 30 -0.95 -2.43 4.02
CA SER A 30 -2.02 -3.39 4.18
C SER A 30 -2.37 -3.77 2.74
N GLN A 31 -2.20 -5.05 2.40
CA GLN A 31 -2.63 -5.54 1.10
C GLN A 31 -4.15 -5.54 1.13
N ASP A 32 -4.73 -4.35 1.18
CA ASP A 32 -6.15 -4.16 1.14
C ASP A 32 -6.60 -4.77 -0.17
N THR A 33 -7.42 -5.80 -0.05
CA THR A 33 -7.93 -6.53 -1.20
C THR A 33 -8.99 -5.70 -1.92
N TYR A 34 -9.60 -4.74 -1.23
CA TYR A 34 -10.69 -3.90 -1.70
C TYR A 34 -10.42 -2.41 -1.43
N ASP A 35 -10.90 -1.55 -2.32
CA ASP A 35 -10.74 -0.10 -2.17
C ASP A 35 -11.75 0.45 -1.15
N ILE A 36 -12.98 -0.05 -1.22
CA ILE A 36 -14.11 0.36 -0.37
C ILE A 36 -14.85 -0.88 0.10
N LEU A 37 -15.19 -0.90 1.37
CA LEU A 37 -16.13 -1.84 1.98
C LEU A 37 -17.31 -1.08 2.57
N ILE A 38 -18.53 -1.41 2.13
CA ILE A 38 -19.79 -0.91 2.70
C ILE A 38 -20.32 -1.98 3.65
N ARG A 39 -20.46 -1.67 4.94
CA ARG A 39 -20.76 -2.64 6.00
C ARG A 39 -22.22 -2.63 6.41
N LYS A 40 -22.74 -3.83 6.70
CA LYS A 40 -24.04 -4.11 7.33
C LYS A 40 -25.22 -3.38 6.66
N GLY A 41 -25.08 -3.07 5.37
CA GLY A 41 -26.08 -2.37 4.59
C GLY A 41 -27.28 -3.27 4.24
N GLN A 42 -28.40 -2.64 3.89
CA GLN A 42 -29.51 -3.33 3.24
C GLN A 42 -29.32 -3.25 1.73
N ILE A 43 -29.08 -4.39 1.09
CA ILE A 43 -28.84 -4.48 -0.35
C ILE A 43 -30.18 -4.60 -1.08
N ILE A 44 -30.36 -3.75 -2.09
CA ILE A 44 -31.43 -3.81 -3.07
C ILE A 44 -30.77 -4.04 -4.43
N ASP A 45 -30.88 -5.25 -4.98
CA ASP A 45 -30.11 -5.70 -6.16
C ASP A 45 -30.82 -5.49 -7.51
N GLY A 46 -32.03 -4.93 -7.50
CA GLY A 46 -32.81 -4.66 -8.71
C GLY A 46 -33.50 -5.89 -9.33
N THR A 47 -33.38 -7.08 -8.73
CA THR A 47 -34.03 -8.31 -9.25
C THR A 47 -35.51 -8.43 -8.91
N GLY A 48 -36.06 -7.50 -8.11
CA GLY A 48 -37.43 -7.55 -7.59
C GLY A 48 -37.58 -8.39 -6.31
N ARG A 49 -36.50 -8.99 -5.81
CA ARG A 49 -36.48 -9.72 -4.54
C ARG A 49 -36.46 -8.75 -3.34
N PRO A 50 -36.96 -9.17 -2.16
CA PRO A 50 -36.79 -8.39 -0.93
C PRO A 50 -35.31 -8.12 -0.64
N GLY A 51 -35.02 -6.93 -0.11
CA GLY A 51 -33.66 -6.57 0.27
C GLY A 51 -33.13 -7.41 1.43
N TYR A 52 -31.82 -7.62 1.47
CA TYR A 52 -31.15 -8.43 2.49
C TYR A 52 -29.93 -7.71 3.09
N ARG A 53 -29.52 -8.11 4.30
CA ARG A 53 -28.33 -7.54 4.96
C ARG A 53 -27.07 -8.26 4.52
N ALA A 54 -26.07 -7.50 4.07
CA ALA A 54 -24.72 -7.99 3.81
C ALA A 54 -23.73 -6.82 3.69
N ASP A 55 -22.44 -7.15 3.60
CA ASP A 55 -21.39 -6.20 3.24
C ASP A 55 -21.14 -6.25 1.73
N VAL A 56 -20.67 -5.14 1.15
CA VAL A 56 -20.32 -5.03 -0.28
C VAL A 56 -18.90 -4.48 -0.40
N ALA A 57 -18.02 -5.25 -1.03
CA ALA A 57 -16.67 -4.81 -1.34
C ALA A 57 -16.54 -4.36 -2.80
N ILE A 58 -15.87 -3.23 -2.99
CA ILE A 58 -15.60 -2.61 -4.28
C ILE A 58 -14.09 -2.64 -4.54
N ARG A 59 -13.70 -3.05 -5.75
CA ARG A 59 -12.32 -3.00 -6.24
C ARG A 59 -12.29 -2.46 -7.67
N ALA A 60 -11.41 -1.52 -7.93
CA ALA A 60 -11.26 -0.81 -9.20
C ALA A 60 -12.62 -0.32 -9.75
N GLY A 61 -13.46 0.23 -8.87
CA GLY A 61 -14.80 0.75 -9.23
C GLY A 61 -15.86 -0.31 -9.55
N LYS A 62 -15.61 -1.60 -9.31
CA LYS A 62 -16.56 -2.70 -9.54
C LYS A 62 -16.88 -3.45 -8.25
N ILE A 63 -18.08 -4.02 -8.17
CA ILE A 63 -18.43 -4.93 -7.07
C ILE A 63 -17.57 -6.19 -7.19
N ALA A 64 -16.74 -6.44 -6.19
CA ALA A 64 -15.83 -7.57 -6.13
C ALA A 64 -16.40 -8.73 -5.30
N LYS A 65 -17.13 -8.41 -4.22
CA LYS A 65 -17.74 -9.39 -3.32
C LYS A 65 -18.96 -8.83 -2.61
N ILE A 66 -19.93 -9.69 -2.35
CA ILE A 66 -21.08 -9.42 -1.46
C ILE A 66 -21.13 -10.53 -0.41
N GLY A 67 -21.32 -10.19 0.86
CA GLY A 67 -21.42 -11.16 1.96
C GLY A 67 -20.81 -10.64 3.27
N ALA A 68 -20.38 -11.54 4.16
CA ALA A 68 -19.61 -11.16 5.34
C ALA A 68 -18.14 -10.92 4.93
N ILE A 69 -17.62 -9.74 5.25
CA ILE A 69 -16.26 -9.32 4.86
C ILE A 69 -15.56 -8.68 6.05
N ASP A 70 -14.28 -9.04 6.23
CA ASP A 70 -13.43 -8.47 7.27
C ASP A 70 -13.07 -7.02 6.92
N GLU A 71 -13.19 -6.11 7.91
CA GLU A 71 -12.89 -4.69 7.72
C GLU A 71 -11.41 -4.43 7.40
N SER A 72 -10.50 -5.29 7.88
CA SER A 72 -9.06 -5.18 7.60
C SER A 72 -8.69 -5.45 6.14
N ALA A 73 -9.63 -5.99 5.35
CA ALA A 73 -9.40 -6.29 3.95
C ALA A 73 -9.63 -5.08 3.02
N ALA A 74 -10.05 -3.92 3.55
CA ALA A 74 -10.39 -2.75 2.74
C ALA A 74 -9.70 -1.46 3.19
N THR A 75 -9.27 -0.65 2.21
CA THR A 75 -8.63 0.65 2.48
C THR A 75 -9.57 1.64 3.14
N ARG A 76 -10.87 1.57 2.80
CA ARG A 76 -11.90 2.42 3.38
C ARG A 76 -13.13 1.62 3.75
N VAL A 77 -13.63 1.83 4.95
CA VAL A 77 -14.88 1.26 5.44
C VAL A 77 -15.94 2.36 5.58
N ILE A 78 -17.17 2.06 5.18
CA ILE A 78 -18.36 2.90 5.30
C ILE A 78 -19.45 2.13 6.03
#